data_AF-A0A3D3ST07-F1
#
_entry.id   AF-A0A3D3ST07-F1
#
_cell.length_a   1.000
_cell.length_b   1.000
_cell.length_c   1.000
_cell.angle_alpha   90.00
_cell.angle_beta   90.00
_cell.angle_gamma   90.00
#
_symmetry.space_group_name_H-M   'P 1'
#
loop_
_entity.id
_entity.type
_entity.pdbx_description
1 polymer ?
#
loop_
_entity_poly.entity_id
_entity_poly.type
_entity_poly.pdbx_seq_one_letter_code
_entity_poly.pdbx_strand_id
1 'polypeptide(L)'
;MDTRLFGIQQCDQVRAARRWLDARGLSYVFVDFKKEAPTEFLLQEWLKHLPFDSLINKRGRTWRTLPEDHRRQIIDQPSALELMLSQPLVIKRPVLVTPDDKLAVGFSDGLYTSLFPHVT
;
A
#
# COMPACT_ATOMS: atom_id res chain seq x y z
N MET A 1 12.10 -2.88 -13.45
CA MET A 1 10.80 -3.47 -13.07
C MET A 1 9.68 -2.57 -13.56
N ASP A 2 8.45 -3.06 -13.70
CA ASP A 2 7.31 -2.19 -14.02
C ASP A 2 6.80 -1.47 -12.76
N THR A 3 6.12 -0.33 -12.93
CA THR A 3 5.37 0.31 -11.85
C THR A 3 4.30 -0.66 -11.33
N ARG A 4 4.20 -0.85 -10.01
CA ARG A 4 3.17 -1.71 -9.39
C ARG A 4 2.29 -0.90 -8.46
N LEU A 5 0.99 -1.10 -8.55
CA LEU A 5 -0.01 -0.47 -7.69
C LEU A 5 -0.77 -1.56 -6.92
N PHE A 6 -0.73 -1.52 -5.60
CA PHE A 6 -1.36 -2.50 -4.73
C PHE A 6 -2.57 -1.88 -4.02
N GLY A 7 -3.66 -2.62 -3.92
CA GLY A 7 -4.85 -2.13 -3.23
C GLY A 7 -6.07 -3.03 -3.41
N ILE A 8 -7.25 -2.43 -3.49
CA ILE A 8 -8.49 -3.13 -3.89
C ILE A 8 -9.26 -2.27 -4.89
N GLN A 9 -10.08 -2.90 -5.73
CA GLN A 9 -10.93 -2.18 -6.68
C GLN A 9 -11.92 -1.20 -6.00
N GLN A 10 -12.54 -1.60 -4.88
CA GLN A 10 -13.52 -0.76 -4.16
C GLN A 10 -12.85 0.18 -3.15
N CYS A 11 -11.89 0.99 -3.62
CA CYS A 11 -11.24 2.03 -2.82
C CYS A 11 -11.06 3.31 -3.64
N ASP A 12 -11.58 4.44 -3.16
CA ASP A 12 -11.55 5.73 -3.89
C ASP A 12 -10.12 6.20 -4.18
N GLN A 13 -9.22 6.06 -3.21
CA GLN A 13 -7.82 6.44 -3.36
C GLN A 13 -7.09 5.56 -4.40
N VAL A 14 -7.41 4.27 -4.47
CA VAL A 14 -6.87 3.37 -5.50
C VAL A 14 -7.43 3.74 -6.88
N ARG A 15 -8.73 4.06 -6.98
CA ARG A 15 -9.34 4.53 -8.23
C ARG A 15 -8.72 5.86 -8.70
N ALA A 16 -8.46 6.78 -7.77
CA ALA A 16 -7.83 8.06 -8.06
C ALA A 16 -6.38 7.89 -8.54
N ALA A 17 -5.58 7.06 -7.85
CA ALA A 17 -4.22 6.73 -8.25
C ALA A 17 -4.16 6.12 -9.65
N ARG A 18 -5.03 5.13 -9.94
CA ARG A 18 -5.12 4.53 -11.27
C ARG A 18 -5.44 5.55 -12.34
N ARG A 19 -6.47 6.38 -12.14
CA ARG A 19 -6.84 7.45 -13.08
C ARG A 19 -5.68 8.42 -13.30
N TRP A 20 -4.92 8.74 -12.26
CA TRP A 20 -3.76 9.62 -12.36
C TRP A 20 -2.66 9.03 -13.24
N LEU A 21 -2.36 7.73 -13.07
CA LEU A 21 -1.39 6.99 -13.88
C LEU A 21 -1.88 6.86 -15.34
N ASP A 22 -3.14 6.45 -15.52
CA ASP A 22 -3.78 6.30 -16.83
C ASP A 22 -3.75 7.63 -17.62
N ALA A 23 -4.09 8.75 -16.97
CA ALA A 23 -4.13 10.08 -17.60
C ALA A 23 -2.76 10.59 -18.07
N ARG A 24 -1.67 10.03 -17.52
CA ARG A 24 -0.28 10.36 -17.87
C ARG A 24 0.39 9.30 -18.72
N GLY A 25 -0.38 8.32 -19.21
CA GLY A 25 0.14 7.23 -20.03
C GLY A 25 1.15 6.33 -19.32
N LEU A 26 1.15 6.31 -17.98
CA LEU A 26 2.06 5.48 -17.21
C LEU A 26 1.53 4.06 -17.11
N SER A 27 2.27 3.10 -17.69
CA SER A 27 1.99 1.68 -17.53
C SER A 27 2.22 1.22 -16.09
N TYR A 28 1.29 0.42 -15.55
CA TYR A 28 1.42 -0.20 -14.24
C TYR A 28 0.73 -1.56 -14.17
N VAL A 29 1.20 -2.40 -13.25
CA VAL A 29 0.54 -3.65 -12.86
C VAL A 29 -0.28 -3.38 -11.60
N PHE A 30 -1.59 -3.61 -11.67
CA PHE A 30 -2.47 -3.52 -10.51
C PHE A 30 -2.63 -4.88 -9.82
N VAL A 31 -2.29 -4.94 -8.53
CA VAL A 31 -2.45 -6.12 -7.68
C VAL A 31 -3.57 -5.88 -6.67
N ASP A 32 -4.65 -6.65 -6.77
CA ASP A 32 -5.79 -6.57 -5.86
C ASP A 32 -5.62 -7.55 -4.70
N PHE A 33 -5.50 -7.03 -3.47
CA PHE A 33 -5.33 -7.83 -2.26
C PHE A 33 -6.48 -8.79 -1.95
N LYS A 34 -7.65 -8.63 -2.59
CA LYS A 34 -8.75 -9.61 -2.49
C LYS A 34 -8.56 -10.80 -3.43
N LYS A 35 -7.74 -10.66 -4.46
CA LYS A 35 -7.46 -11.70 -5.47
C LYS A 35 -6.12 -12.38 -5.21
N GLU A 36 -5.14 -11.59 -4.80
CA GLU A 36 -3.76 -12.03 -4.55
C GLU A 36 -3.30 -11.45 -3.21
N ALA A 37 -3.14 -12.32 -2.21
CA ALA A 37 -2.60 -11.91 -0.93
C ALA A 37 -1.12 -11.49 -1.08
N PRO A 38 -0.65 -10.47 -0.35
CA PRO A 38 0.76 -10.10 -0.37
C PRO A 38 1.61 -11.22 0.21
N THR A 39 2.79 -11.42 -0.35
CA THR A 39 3.78 -12.37 0.20
C THR A 39 4.53 -11.74 1.37
N GLU A 40 5.07 -12.57 2.24
CA GLU A 40 5.94 -12.12 3.34
C GLU A 40 7.13 -11.34 2.80
N PHE A 41 7.79 -11.86 1.76
CA PHE A 41 8.91 -11.20 1.10
C PHE A 41 8.55 -9.78 0.65
N LEU A 42 7.40 -9.60 -0.03
CA LEU A 42 6.97 -8.28 -0.49
C LEU A 42 6.80 -7.29 0.67
N LEU A 43 6.15 -7.73 1.76
CA LEU A 43 5.92 -6.87 2.91
C LEU A 43 7.22 -6.54 3.65
N GLN A 44 8.14 -7.50 3.75
CA GLN A 44 9.48 -7.26 4.31
C GLN A 44 10.25 -6.23 3.47
N GLU A 45 10.20 -6.30 2.14
CA GLU A 45 10.82 -5.28 1.29
C GLU A 45 10.25 -3.89 1.58
N TRP A 46 8.92 -3.73 1.72
CA TRP A 46 8.33 -2.44 2.07
C TRP A 46 8.77 -1.93 3.44
N LEU A 47 8.85 -2.83 4.42
CA LEU A 47 9.26 -2.51 5.80
C LEU A 47 10.74 -2.11 5.92
N LYS A 48 11.60 -2.44 4.95
CA LYS A 48 12.97 -1.91 4.90
C LYS A 48 13.02 -0.41 4.63
N HIS A 49 12.01 0.12 3.93
CA HIS A 49 11.98 1.51 3.48
C HIS A 49 10.98 2.38 4.25
N LEU A 50 9.99 1.77 4.90
CA LEU A 50 8.88 2.46 5.55
C LEU A 50 8.70 2.02 7.00
N PRO A 51 8.36 2.94 7.92
CA PRO A 51 7.91 2.53 9.24
C PRO A 51 6.62 1.72 9.12
N PHE A 52 6.51 0.63 9.88
CA PHE A 52 5.37 -0.29 9.80
C PHE A 52 4.01 0.39 9.99
N ASP A 53 4.00 1.40 10.86
CA ASP A 53 2.83 2.20 11.20
C ASP A 53 2.20 2.89 9.98
N SER A 54 3.03 3.26 8.99
CA SER A 54 2.59 3.95 7.78
C SER A 54 1.84 3.03 6.82
N LEU A 55 2.13 1.72 6.87
CA LEU A 55 1.49 0.68 6.08
C LEU A 55 0.17 0.20 6.69
N ILE A 56 -0.13 0.52 7.95
CA ILE A 56 -1.37 0.10 8.60
C ILE A 56 -2.43 1.20 8.50
N ASN A 57 -3.61 0.85 7.95
CA ASN A 57 -4.74 1.77 7.90
C ASN A 57 -5.48 1.83 9.26
N LYS A 58 -4.91 2.55 10.22
CA LYS A 58 -5.49 2.74 11.56
C LYS A 58 -6.88 3.42 11.56
N ARG A 59 -7.25 4.12 10.47
CA ARG A 59 -8.57 4.75 10.30
C ARG A 59 -9.60 3.79 9.65
N GLY A 60 -9.12 2.73 9.01
CA GLY A 60 -9.93 1.77 8.27
C GLY A 60 -10.81 0.90 9.17
N ARG A 61 -11.89 0.34 8.59
CA ARG A 61 -12.80 -0.56 9.32
C ARG A 61 -12.07 -1.80 9.84
N THR A 62 -11.24 -2.43 9.01
CA THR A 62 -10.49 -3.65 9.37
C THR A 62 -9.70 -3.47 10.66
N TRP A 63 -8.94 -2.37 10.78
CA TRP A 63 -8.23 -2.05 12.02
C TRP A 63 -9.19 -1.78 13.19
N ARG A 64 -10.23 -0.95 12.99
CA ARG A 64 -11.16 -0.58 14.06
C ARG A 64 -12.00 -1.76 14.59
N THR A 65 -12.17 -2.81 13.80
CA THR A 65 -12.88 -4.04 14.22
C THR A 65 -11.98 -5.05 14.92
N LEU A 66 -10.66 -4.86 14.93
CA LEU A 66 -9.76 -5.72 15.68
C LEU A 66 -10.03 -5.59 17.19
N PRO A 67 -9.99 -6.70 17.94
CA PRO A 67 -9.98 -6.64 19.40
C PRO A 67 -8.88 -5.71 19.92
N GLU A 68 -9.17 -5.00 21.00
CA GLU A 68 -8.21 -4.03 21.55
C GLU A 68 -6.88 -4.66 21.94
N ASP A 69 -6.90 -5.83 22.58
CA ASP A 69 -5.68 -6.55 22.97
C ASP A 69 -4.82 -6.91 21.77
N HIS A 70 -5.44 -7.33 20.66
CA HIS A 70 -4.71 -7.61 19.42
C HIS A 70 -4.09 -6.31 18.87
N ARG A 71 -4.82 -5.19 18.86
CA ARG A 71 -4.25 -3.91 18.41
C ARG A 71 -3.05 -3.46 19.27
N ARG A 72 -3.09 -3.70 20.58
CA ARG A 72 -2.00 -3.35 21.52
C ARG A 72 -0.74 -4.18 21.33
N GLN A 73 -0.83 -5.36 20.70
CA GLN A 73 0.32 -6.20 20.38
C GLN A 73 1.11 -5.70 19.15
N ILE A 74 0.53 -4.78 18.36
CA ILE A 74 1.18 -4.25 17.15
C ILE A 74 2.10 -3.08 17.53
N ILE A 75 3.32 -3.42 17.94
CA ILE A 75 4.30 -2.49 18.52
C ILE A 75 5.58 -2.36 17.70
N ASP A 76 5.80 -3.25 16.75
CA ASP A 76 7.04 -3.35 15.98
C ASP A 76 6.81 -3.90 14.57
N GLN A 77 7.89 -4.03 13.78
CA GLN A 77 7.81 -4.57 12.42
C GLN A 77 7.36 -6.05 12.39
N PRO A 78 7.87 -6.96 13.24
CA PRO A 78 7.40 -8.35 13.27
C PRO A 78 5.90 -8.50 13.53
N SER A 79 5.38 -7.83 14.57
CA SER A 79 3.94 -7.88 14.91
C SER A 79 3.07 -7.27 13.80
N ALA A 80 3.53 -6.19 13.16
CA ALA A 80 2.84 -5.61 12.02
C ALA A 80 2.85 -6.51 10.78
N LEU A 81 3.98 -7.20 10.51
CA LEU A 81 4.10 -8.14 9.40
C LEU A 81 3.11 -9.31 9.55
N GLU A 82 3.04 -9.92 10.74
CA GLU A 82 2.08 -10.98 11.06
C GLU A 82 0.63 -10.53 10.85
N LEU A 83 0.31 -9.32 11.31
CA LEU A 83 -1.02 -8.74 11.10
C LEU A 83 -1.32 -8.50 9.62
N MET A 84 -0.37 -7.98 8.84
CA MET A 84 -0.57 -7.72 7.41
C MET A 84 -0.71 -9.01 6.58
N LEU A 85 -0.01 -10.08 6.96
CA LEU A 85 -0.14 -11.40 6.33
C LEU A 85 -1.49 -12.04 6.66
N SER A 86 -1.89 -12.02 7.94
CA SER A 86 -3.16 -12.61 8.37
C SER A 86 -4.39 -11.80 7.92
N GLN A 87 -4.25 -10.47 7.80
CA GLN A 87 -5.33 -9.57 7.39
C GLN A 87 -4.86 -8.51 6.38
N PRO A 88 -4.63 -8.88 5.10
CA PRO A 88 -4.12 -7.95 4.08
C PRO A 88 -4.95 -6.68 3.88
N LEU A 89 -6.25 -6.72 4.20
CA LEU A 89 -7.12 -5.54 4.11
C LEU A 89 -6.82 -4.48 5.19
N VAL A 90 -6.01 -4.78 6.20
CA VAL A 90 -5.52 -3.77 7.16
C VAL A 90 -4.50 -2.82 6.51
N ILE A 91 -3.85 -3.26 5.43
CA ILE A 91 -2.82 -2.50 4.74
C ILE A 91 -3.44 -1.24 4.15
N LYS A 92 -2.74 -0.11 4.31
CA LYS A 92 -3.09 1.20 3.77
C LYS A 92 -2.89 1.19 2.25
N ARG A 93 -3.81 1.83 1.54
CA ARG A 93 -3.97 1.68 0.09
C ARG A 93 -4.21 3.04 -0.55
N PRO A 94 -3.74 3.25 -1.79
CA PRO A 94 -2.85 2.37 -2.54
C PRO A 94 -1.44 2.28 -1.92
N VAL A 95 -0.68 1.25 -2.26
CA VAL A 95 0.79 1.26 -2.18
C VAL A 95 1.31 1.28 -3.62
N LEU A 96 2.15 2.24 -3.98
CA LEU A 96 2.79 2.34 -5.29
C LEU A 96 4.27 2.00 -5.14
N VAL A 97 4.77 1.15 -6.04
CA VAL A 97 6.20 0.84 -6.20
C VAL A 97 6.60 1.25 -7.61
N THR A 98 7.61 2.10 -7.75
CA THR A 98 8.15 2.50 -9.05
C THR A 98 9.24 1.54 -9.54
N PRO A 99 9.64 1.61 -10.82
CA PRO A 99 10.73 0.80 -11.38
C PRO A 99 12.08 0.89 -10.65
N ASP A 100 12.32 2.01 -9.97
CA ASP A 100 13.50 2.33 -9.16
C ASP A 100 13.26 2.13 -7.65
N ASP A 101 12.30 1.25 -7.31
CA ASP A 101 11.96 0.81 -5.95
C ASP A 101 11.53 1.94 -4.98
N LYS A 102 11.12 3.10 -5.50
CA LYS A 102 10.49 4.13 -4.66
C LYS A 102 9.09 3.71 -4.29
N LEU A 103 8.75 3.99 -3.03
CA LEU A 103 7.48 3.63 -2.42
C LEU A 103 6.63 4.86 -2.11
N ALA A 104 5.34 4.78 -2.40
CA ALA A 104 4.33 5.71 -1.89
C ALA A 104 3.19 4.95 -1.23
N VAL A 105 2.73 5.45 -0.08
CA VAL A 105 1.57 4.92 0.63
C VAL A 105 0.45 5.96 0.68
N GLY A 106 -0.70 5.60 0.12
CA GLY A 106 -1.80 6.51 -0.16
C GLY A 106 -1.65 7.20 -1.51
N PHE A 107 -2.57 8.11 -1.80
CA PHE A 107 -2.55 8.89 -3.02
C PHE A 107 -2.72 10.38 -2.72
N SER A 108 -1.89 11.19 -3.37
CA SER A 108 -2.12 12.60 -3.64
C SER A 108 -1.39 12.95 -4.93
N ASP A 109 -1.88 13.96 -5.67
CA ASP A 109 -1.23 14.38 -6.91
C ASP A 109 0.23 14.77 -6.66
N GLY A 110 0.50 15.58 -5.63
CA GLY A 110 1.86 16.00 -5.27
C GLY A 110 2.79 14.83 -4.92
N LEU A 111 2.30 13.82 -4.21
CA LEU A 111 3.11 12.63 -3.90
C LEU A 111 3.47 11.87 -5.18
N TYR A 112 2.52 11.64 -6.08
CA TYR A 112 2.77 10.89 -7.31
C TYR A 112 3.63 11.70 -8.28
N THR A 113 3.38 13.00 -8.42
CA THR A 113 4.22 13.92 -9.22
C THR A 113 5.69 13.89 -8.73
N SER A 114 5.92 13.84 -7.42
CA SER A 114 7.30 13.75 -6.88
C SER A 114 8.03 12.45 -7.23
N LEU A 115 7.28 11.37 -7.49
CA LEU A 115 7.83 10.07 -7.91
C LEU A 115 8.09 10.00 -9.42
N PHE A 116 7.37 10.81 -10.20
CA PHE A 116 7.44 10.85 -11.65
C PHE A 116 7.76 12.27 -12.19
N PRO A 117 8.91 12.87 -11.83
CA PRO A 117 9.21 14.28 -12.10
C PRO A 117 9.37 14.61 -13.60
N HIS A 118 9.46 13.60 -14.48
CA HIS A 118 9.66 13.77 -15.91
C HIS A 118 8.45 13.36 -16.75
N VAL A 119 7.32 13.05 -16.10
CA VAL A 119 6.09 12.64 -16.78
C VAL A 119 5.17 13.85 -16.85
N THR A 120 4.96 14.35 -18.06
CA THR A 120 4.13 15.55 -18.34
C THR A 120 2.69 15.15 -18.61
#